data_AF-A0A0D7PG48-F1
#
_entry.id   AF-A0A0D7PG48-F1
#
_cell.length_a   1.000
_cell.length_b   1.000
_cell.length_c   1.000
_cell.angle_alpha   90.00
_cell.angle_beta   90.00
_cell.angle_gamma   90.00
#
_symmetry.space_group_name_H-M   'P 1'
#
loop_
_entity.id
_entity.type
_entity.pdbx_description
1 polymer ?
#
loop_
_entity_poly.entity_id
_entity_poly.type
_entity_poly.pdbx_seq_one_letter_code
_entity_poly.pdbx_strand_id
1 'polypeptide(L)'
;MNWAWTSSLDQIWRSPTFPMWLTLAAAGFFGIVVLVTLLRAEKSVANGALTVITLLSIAVAVAATIRGFGPGGQAGPTESRVTQATGPTLPALSCIDDLAGDAVLNACEKAVFGSADAAAAAVSYAAAQISHLTSYGDLATAERSTTTELQALRRAVERDRYGLMAYALMARDHCSPTACPAFRSLGDNHQIISNMNDRVYENTVTRYAAAWNAPAGASPSVPQGLVAALPSSMPTGRPTNAEFPSAASTPPV
;
A
#
# COMPACT_ATOMS: atom_id res chain seq x y z
N MET A 1 44.75 22.12 8.22
CA MET A 1 43.46 21.71 8.82
C MET A 1 42.59 21.25 7.67
N ASN A 2 42.48 19.94 7.51
CA ASN A 2 42.14 19.32 6.23
C ASN A 2 40.65 18.95 6.21
N TRP A 3 39.84 19.75 5.52
CA TRP A 3 38.40 19.59 5.36
C TRP A 3 37.99 18.47 4.39
N ALA A 4 38.95 17.66 3.93
CA ALA A 4 38.69 16.52 3.05
C ALA A 4 37.91 15.40 3.78
N TRP A 5 38.11 15.24 5.09
CA TRP A 5 37.48 14.17 5.87
C TRP A 5 35.96 14.36 6.04
N THR A 6 35.49 15.61 6.16
CA THR A 6 34.05 15.90 6.26
C THR A 6 33.33 15.62 4.95
N SER A 7 33.94 15.97 3.81
CA SER A 7 33.36 15.66 2.49
C SER A 7 33.28 14.16 2.20
N SER A 8 34.27 13.38 2.67
CA SER A 8 34.30 11.93 2.50
C SER A 8 33.20 11.24 3.31
N LEU A 9 32.94 11.72 4.53
CA LEU A 9 31.83 11.22 5.35
C LEU A 9 30.50 11.52 4.68
N ASP A 10 30.23 12.75 4.27
CA ASP A 10 28.97 13.12 3.59
C ASP A 10 28.72 12.31 2.30
N GLN A 11 29.78 12.00 1.56
CA GLN A 11 29.72 11.15 0.36
C GLN A 11 29.34 9.70 0.70
N ILE A 12 29.84 9.17 1.84
CA ILE A 12 29.50 7.84 2.36
C ILE A 12 28.05 7.80 2.85
N TRP A 13 27.59 8.86 3.53
CA TRP A 13 26.22 8.99 4.05
C TRP A 13 25.14 9.10 2.96
N ARG A 14 25.49 9.59 1.76
CA ARG A 14 24.55 9.71 0.62
C ARG A 14 24.59 8.53 -0.35
N SER A 15 25.41 7.50 -0.11
CA SER A 15 25.51 6.35 -1.01
C SER A 15 24.32 5.37 -0.82
N PRO A 16 23.61 4.97 -1.89
CA PRO A 16 22.42 4.11 -1.80
C PRO A 16 22.71 2.65 -1.38
N THR A 17 23.97 2.29 -1.16
CA THR A 17 24.43 0.97 -0.68
C THR A 17 24.57 0.88 0.85
N PHE A 18 24.45 2.01 1.55
CA PHE A 18 24.53 2.10 3.01
C PHE A 18 23.50 1.26 3.80
N PRO A 19 22.24 1.05 3.34
CA PRO A 19 21.28 0.28 4.15
C PRO A 19 21.57 -1.24 4.14
N MET A 20 22.27 -1.78 3.14
CA MET A 20 22.44 -3.24 3.02
C MET A 20 23.56 -3.78 3.90
N TRP A 21 24.69 -3.08 4.00
CA TRP A 21 25.83 -3.53 4.82
C TRP A 21 25.63 -3.25 6.31
N LEU A 22 24.95 -2.16 6.66
CA LEU A 22 24.64 -1.84 8.06
C LEU A 22 23.62 -2.82 8.65
N THR A 23 22.63 -3.24 7.85
CA THR A 23 21.68 -4.29 8.26
C THR A 23 22.35 -5.65 8.36
N LEU A 24 23.26 -6.00 7.44
CA LEU A 24 24.06 -7.23 7.54
C LEU A 24 24.99 -7.23 8.76
N ALA A 25 25.68 -6.12 9.03
CA ALA A 25 26.54 -5.98 10.20
C ALA A 25 25.73 -6.05 11.50
N ALA A 26 24.57 -5.38 11.55
CA ALA A 26 23.66 -5.44 12.70
C ALA A 26 23.09 -6.85 12.89
N ALA A 27 22.64 -7.52 11.83
CA ALA A 27 22.13 -8.89 11.88
C ALA A 27 23.21 -9.89 12.32
N GLY A 28 24.43 -9.76 11.80
CA GLY A 28 25.58 -10.57 12.21
C GLY A 28 25.95 -10.35 13.68
N PHE A 29 25.99 -9.10 14.14
CA PHE A 29 26.26 -8.78 15.53
C PHE A 29 25.18 -9.35 16.47
N PHE A 30 23.90 -9.21 16.12
CA PHE A 30 22.81 -9.83 16.86
C PHE A 30 22.88 -11.36 16.87
N GLY A 31 23.21 -11.97 15.72
CA GLY A 31 23.41 -13.41 15.62
C GLY A 31 24.55 -13.91 16.52
N ILE A 32 25.67 -13.19 16.58
CA ILE A 32 26.80 -13.50 17.46
C ILE A 32 26.43 -13.36 18.93
N VAL A 33 25.71 -12.29 19.30
CA VAL A 33 25.23 -12.11 20.69
C VAL A 33 24.29 -13.25 21.08
N VAL A 34 23.34 -13.61 20.21
CA VAL A 34 22.43 -14.75 20.44
C VAL A 34 23.21 -16.06 20.56
N LEU A 35 24.15 -16.32 19.65
CA LEU A 35 24.99 -17.52 19.68
C LEU A 35 25.79 -17.62 20.99
N VAL A 36 26.42 -16.53 21.42
CA VAL A 36 27.18 -16.47 22.69
C VAL A 36 26.26 -16.67 23.90
N THR A 37 25.03 -16.13 23.87
CA THR A 37 24.06 -16.33 24.95
C THR A 37 23.55 -17.77 25.02
N LEU A 38 23.38 -18.45 23.88
CA LEU A 38 22.98 -19.85 23.84
C LEU A 38 24.11 -20.78 24.26
N LEU A 39 25.37 -20.49 23.89
CA LEU A 39 26.53 -21.30 24.24
C LEU A 39 26.97 -21.16 25.71
N ARG A 40 26.67 -20.03 26.37
CA ARG A 40 26.91 -19.83 27.81
C ARG A 40 25.76 -20.28 28.72
N ALA A 41 24.76 -20.95 28.17
CA ALA A 41 23.55 -21.31 28.90
C ALA A 41 23.74 -22.55 29.79
N GLU A 42 24.37 -22.39 30.96
CA GLU A 42 24.06 -23.26 32.11
C GLU A 42 22.92 -22.64 32.94
N LYS A 43 21.74 -23.26 32.77
CA LYS A 43 20.61 -23.45 33.68
C LYS A 43 19.88 -22.29 34.39
N SER A 44 20.26 -21.01 34.33
CA SER A 44 19.48 -19.97 35.06
C SER A 44 19.29 -18.64 34.32
N VAL A 45 18.62 -18.65 33.16
CA VAL A 45 18.40 -17.42 32.36
C VAL A 45 17.06 -17.43 31.59
N ALA A 46 15.94 -17.72 32.25
CA ALA A 46 14.63 -17.36 31.68
C ALA A 46 14.41 -15.83 31.77
N ASN A 47 14.98 -15.17 32.78
CA ASN A 47 14.82 -13.74 33.01
C ASN A 47 15.76 -12.87 32.15
N GLY A 48 16.90 -13.38 31.69
CA GLY A 48 17.85 -12.60 30.89
C GLY A 48 17.43 -12.44 29.42
N ALA A 49 16.76 -13.43 28.84
CA ALA A 49 16.21 -13.29 27.49
C ALA A 49 15.08 -12.24 27.45
N LEU A 50 14.27 -12.18 28.51
CA LEU A 50 13.15 -11.24 28.62
C LEU A 50 13.64 -9.79 28.75
N THR A 51 14.74 -9.53 29.47
CA THR A 51 15.34 -8.19 29.54
C THR A 51 15.97 -7.75 28.22
N VAL A 52 16.54 -8.69 27.46
CA VAL A 52 17.08 -8.38 26.13
C VAL A 52 15.95 -8.05 25.16
N ILE A 53 14.85 -8.80 25.16
CA ILE A 53 13.68 -8.54 24.31
C ILE A 53 13.05 -7.19 24.66
N THR A 54 12.92 -6.84 25.94
CA THR A 54 12.38 -5.54 26.35
C THR A 54 13.32 -4.39 26.03
N LEU A 55 14.64 -4.56 26.19
CA LEU A 55 15.61 -3.56 25.77
C LEU A 55 15.62 -3.37 24.25
N LEU A 56 15.44 -4.45 23.48
CA LEU A 56 15.30 -4.40 22.02
C LEU A 56 14.03 -3.65 21.61
N SER A 57 12.89 -3.94 22.24
CA SER A 57 11.63 -3.25 21.92
C SER A 57 11.68 -1.77 22.28
N ILE A 58 12.31 -1.41 23.40
CA ILE A 58 12.56 -0.02 23.79
C ILE A 58 13.49 0.66 22.79
N ALA A 59 14.59 0.00 22.38
CA ALA A 59 15.53 0.57 21.42
C ALA A 59 14.88 0.81 20.03
N VAL A 60 14.03 -0.11 19.56
CA VAL A 60 13.27 0.05 18.30
C VAL A 60 12.27 1.21 18.42
N ALA A 61 11.60 1.35 19.57
CA ALA A 61 10.68 2.46 19.82
C ALA A 61 11.39 3.82 19.84
N VAL A 62 12.56 3.91 20.49
CA VAL A 62 13.38 5.14 20.53
C VAL A 62 13.95 5.47 19.15
N ALA A 63 14.37 4.48 18.37
CA ALA A 63 14.84 4.70 17.01
C ALA A 63 13.72 5.22 16.07
N ALA A 64 12.47 4.81 16.31
CA ALA A 64 11.32 5.29 15.56
C ALA A 64 10.94 6.73 15.92
N THR A 65 11.12 7.17 17.17
CA THR A 65 10.83 8.55 17.57
C THR A 65 11.89 9.54 17.09
N ILE A 66 13.16 9.13 16.98
CA ILE A 66 14.25 9.98 16.47
C ILE A 66 14.11 10.27 14.96
N ARG A 67 13.45 9.39 14.19
CA ARG A 67 13.11 9.66 12.78
C ARG A 67 11.82 10.45 12.59
N GLY A 68 11.07 10.73 13.66
CA GLY A 68 9.72 11.30 13.59
C GLY A 68 9.57 12.75 14.08
N PHE A 69 10.40 13.26 14.99
CA PHE A 69 10.16 14.58 15.58
C PHE A 69 11.46 15.32 15.92
N GLY A 70 11.66 16.48 15.29
CA GLY A 70 12.59 17.50 15.78
C GLY A 70 12.12 18.07 17.13
N PRO A 71 13.03 18.49 18.02
CA PRO A 71 12.68 18.89 19.38
C PRO A 71 12.16 20.33 19.40
N GLY A 72 10.88 20.50 19.75
CA GLY A 72 10.33 21.80 20.12
C GLY A 72 8.81 21.76 20.28
N GLY A 73 8.32 21.85 21.51
CA GLY A 73 6.92 22.19 21.78
C GLY A 73 6.27 21.36 22.88
N GLN A 74 6.26 21.93 24.08
CA GLN A 74 5.62 21.41 25.29
C GLN A 74 4.07 21.35 25.15
N ALA A 75 3.50 20.24 25.60
CA ALA A 75 2.17 19.98 26.18
C ALA A 75 0.95 20.87 25.83
N GLY A 76 -0.07 20.21 25.25
CA GLY A 76 -1.49 20.59 25.33
C GLY A 76 -2.37 19.35 25.11
N PRO A 77 -3.45 19.12 25.90
CA PRO A 77 -4.20 17.87 25.88
C PRO A 77 -5.30 17.96 24.82
N THR A 78 -5.10 17.36 23.66
CA THR A 78 -6.20 17.10 22.73
C THR A 78 -5.93 15.82 21.98
N GLU A 79 -6.84 14.88 22.23
CA GLU A 79 -7.22 13.80 21.34
C GLU A 79 -6.06 12.95 20.82
N SER A 80 -5.90 11.80 21.47
CA SER A 80 -5.25 10.62 20.91
C SER A 80 -5.91 10.24 19.58
N ARG A 81 -5.60 10.95 18.49
CA ARG A 81 -5.65 10.37 17.16
C ARG A 81 -4.50 9.39 17.12
N VAL A 82 -4.83 8.17 17.51
CA VAL A 82 -4.16 6.95 17.05
C VAL A 82 -4.01 7.12 15.55
N THR A 83 -2.83 7.58 15.11
CA THR A 83 -2.42 7.41 13.72
C THR A 83 -2.20 5.93 13.59
N GLN A 84 -3.29 5.25 13.28
CA GLN A 84 -3.33 3.87 12.91
C GLN A 84 -2.44 3.76 11.68
N ALA A 85 -1.18 3.38 11.91
CA ALA A 85 -0.37 2.66 10.93
C ALA A 85 -1.09 1.33 10.69
N THR A 86 -2.20 1.43 9.98
CA THR A 86 -2.93 0.28 9.45
C THR A 86 -2.22 -0.07 8.16
N GLY A 87 -2.12 -1.36 7.86
CA GLY A 87 -1.79 -1.85 6.52
C GLY A 87 -2.62 -1.14 5.44
N PRO A 88 -2.29 -1.41 4.16
CA PRO A 88 -2.64 -0.57 3.02
C PRO A 88 -4.08 -0.10 3.13
N THR A 89 -4.30 1.21 3.03
CA THR A 89 -5.61 1.86 3.12
C THR A 89 -6.66 1.03 2.37
N LEU A 90 -7.42 0.23 3.11
CA LEU A 90 -8.38 -0.77 2.63
C LEU A 90 -9.36 -0.27 1.54
N PRO A 91 -9.83 1.00 1.52
CA PRO A 91 -10.73 1.45 0.45
C PRO A 91 -10.07 1.60 -0.93
N ALA A 92 -8.74 1.74 -1.01
CA ALA A 92 -8.04 1.80 -2.31
C ALA A 92 -7.83 0.40 -2.91
N LEU A 93 -7.84 -0.66 -2.09
CA LEU A 93 -7.71 -2.04 -2.57
C LEU A 93 -9.06 -2.63 -3.01
N SER A 94 -10.17 -2.23 -2.38
CA SER A 94 -11.51 -2.59 -2.85
C SER A 94 -11.82 -2.05 -4.26
N CYS A 95 -11.10 -1.01 -4.68
CA CYS A 95 -11.15 -0.47 -6.04
C CYS A 95 -10.50 -1.38 -7.10
N ILE A 96 -9.67 -2.33 -6.66
CA ILE A 96 -8.95 -3.28 -7.52
C ILE A 96 -9.78 -4.55 -7.70
N ASP A 97 -10.54 -4.97 -6.66
CA ASP A 97 -11.38 -6.19 -6.67
C ASP A 97 -12.77 -6.01 -7.32
N ASP A 98 -13.02 -4.85 -7.94
CA ASP A 98 -14.22 -4.52 -8.72
C ASP A 98 -15.55 -4.63 -7.94
N LEU A 99 -15.69 -3.85 -6.87
CA LEU A 99 -16.96 -3.69 -6.15
C LEU A 99 -17.74 -2.42 -6.52
N ALA A 100 -17.40 -1.68 -7.59
CA ALA A 100 -18.08 -0.41 -7.85
C ALA A 100 -18.10 0.02 -9.33
N GLY A 101 -19.29 0.45 -9.80
CA GLY A 101 -19.54 0.90 -11.18
C GLY A 101 -18.85 2.23 -11.56
N ASP A 102 -19.06 2.66 -12.81
CA ASP A 102 -18.30 3.71 -13.52
C ASP A 102 -18.15 5.07 -12.80
N ALA A 103 -19.07 5.43 -11.91
CA ALA A 103 -18.96 6.65 -11.12
C ALA A 103 -17.88 6.58 -10.03
N VAL A 104 -17.57 5.39 -9.51
CA VAL A 104 -16.58 5.16 -8.45
C VAL A 104 -15.17 4.97 -9.04
N LEU A 105 -15.13 4.64 -10.34
CA LEU A 105 -13.96 4.40 -11.17
C LEU A 105 -12.93 5.54 -11.12
N ASN A 106 -13.35 6.78 -11.35
CA ASN A 106 -12.47 7.95 -11.30
C ASN A 106 -11.95 8.26 -9.88
N ALA A 107 -12.78 8.04 -8.86
CA ALA A 107 -12.37 8.23 -7.47
C ALA A 107 -11.33 7.16 -7.07
N CYS A 108 -11.54 5.93 -7.52
CA CYS A 108 -10.64 4.81 -7.33
C CYS A 108 -9.29 5.01 -8.03
N GLU A 109 -9.28 5.48 -9.28
CA GLU A 109 -8.03 5.81 -9.98
C GLU A 109 -7.24 6.84 -9.19
N LYS A 110 -7.89 7.93 -8.75
CA LYS A 110 -7.24 8.95 -7.93
C LYS A 110 -6.79 8.44 -6.56
N ALA A 111 -7.48 7.46 -5.98
CA ALA A 111 -7.05 6.84 -4.72
C ALA A 111 -5.81 5.96 -4.92
N VAL A 112 -5.75 5.18 -6.00
CA VAL A 112 -4.62 4.29 -6.33
C VAL A 112 -3.39 5.08 -6.75
N PHE A 113 -3.57 6.09 -7.60
CA PHE A 113 -2.47 6.88 -8.17
C PHE A 113 -2.29 8.24 -7.48
N GLY A 114 -2.96 8.49 -6.36
CA GLY A 114 -2.89 9.79 -5.66
C GLY A 114 -1.55 10.07 -4.99
N SER A 115 -0.79 9.02 -4.66
CA SER A 115 0.56 9.10 -4.09
C SER A 115 1.44 7.96 -4.62
N ALA A 116 2.76 8.14 -4.54
CA ALA A 116 3.73 7.11 -4.93
C ALA A 116 3.58 5.84 -4.08
N ASP A 117 3.38 6.01 -2.76
CA ASP A 117 3.23 4.87 -1.83
C ASP A 117 1.96 4.07 -2.10
N ALA A 118 0.85 4.73 -2.45
CA ALA A 118 -0.40 4.05 -2.80
C ALA A 118 -0.26 3.23 -4.10
N ALA A 119 0.40 3.80 -5.11
CA ALA A 119 0.67 3.10 -6.37
C ALA A 119 1.58 1.87 -6.14
N ALA A 120 2.65 2.02 -5.35
CA ALA A 120 3.54 0.92 -5.00
C ALA A 120 2.83 -0.18 -4.20
N ALA A 121 1.95 0.18 -3.27
CA ALA A 121 1.13 -0.78 -2.54
C ALA A 121 0.16 -1.53 -3.47
N ALA A 122 -0.46 -0.84 -4.42
CA ALA A 122 -1.35 -1.45 -5.41
C ALA A 122 -0.63 -2.45 -6.31
N VAL A 123 0.59 -2.14 -6.77
CA VAL A 123 1.42 -3.10 -7.55
C VAL A 123 1.81 -4.31 -6.72
N SER A 124 2.17 -4.10 -5.44
CA SER A 124 2.51 -5.20 -4.52
C SER A 124 1.32 -6.13 -4.29
N TYR A 125 0.14 -5.55 -4.15
CA TYR A 125 -1.12 -6.28 -4.00
C TYR A 125 -1.50 -7.04 -5.28
N ALA A 126 -1.40 -6.41 -6.45
CA ALA A 126 -1.61 -7.05 -7.75
C ALA A 126 -0.72 -8.29 -7.92
N ALA A 127 0.57 -8.16 -7.58
CA ALA A 127 1.48 -9.29 -7.66
C ALA A 127 1.20 -10.41 -6.63
N ALA A 128 0.61 -10.08 -5.48
CA ALA A 128 0.13 -11.08 -4.53
C ALA A 128 -1.09 -11.85 -5.08
N GLN A 129 -2.03 -11.16 -5.74
CA GLN A 129 -3.15 -11.81 -6.42
C GLN A 129 -2.71 -12.76 -7.54
N ILE A 130 -1.73 -12.35 -8.35
CA ILE A 130 -1.16 -13.21 -9.40
C ILE A 130 -0.51 -14.46 -8.79
N SER A 131 0.29 -14.29 -7.73
CA SER A 131 0.90 -15.41 -6.99
C SER A 131 -0.17 -16.36 -6.44
N HIS A 132 -1.24 -15.81 -5.88
CA HIS A 132 -2.35 -16.59 -5.34
C HIS A 132 -3.07 -17.36 -6.45
N LEU A 133 -3.40 -16.72 -7.57
CA LEU A 133 -4.05 -17.36 -8.71
C LEU A 133 -3.20 -18.48 -9.31
N THR A 134 -1.90 -18.21 -9.52
CA THR A 134 -0.97 -19.19 -10.11
C THR A 134 -0.65 -20.36 -9.19
N SER A 135 -0.83 -20.22 -7.86
CA SER A 135 -0.68 -21.33 -6.91
C SER A 135 -1.71 -22.44 -7.11
N TYR A 136 -2.86 -22.15 -7.72
CA TYR A 136 -3.85 -23.17 -8.12
C TYR A 136 -3.50 -23.88 -9.43
N GLY A 137 -2.43 -23.47 -10.10
CA GLY A 137 -1.93 -24.04 -11.34
C GLY A 137 -2.66 -23.54 -12.58
N ASP A 138 -2.57 -24.32 -13.66
CA ASP A 138 -3.22 -23.99 -14.93
C ASP A 138 -4.75 -24.02 -14.79
N LEU A 139 -5.44 -23.30 -15.69
CA LEU A 139 -6.89 -23.14 -15.66
C LEU A 139 -7.63 -24.48 -15.60
N ALA A 140 -7.21 -25.47 -16.40
CA ALA A 140 -7.80 -26.81 -16.40
C ALA A 140 -7.62 -27.58 -15.07
N THR A 141 -6.57 -27.25 -14.30
CA THR A 141 -6.34 -27.83 -12.96
C THR A 141 -7.14 -27.10 -11.91
N ALA A 142 -7.10 -25.76 -11.94
CA ALA A 142 -7.90 -24.88 -11.09
C ALA A 142 -9.41 -25.12 -11.25
N GLU A 143 -9.88 -25.49 -12.45
CA GLU A 143 -11.28 -25.77 -12.71
C GLU A 143 -11.83 -26.95 -11.90
N ARG A 144 -11.00 -27.98 -11.64
CA ARG A 144 -11.40 -29.15 -10.84
C ARG A 144 -11.66 -28.80 -9.37
N SER A 145 -11.04 -27.74 -8.87
CA SER A 145 -11.22 -27.21 -7.51
C SER A 145 -11.88 -25.83 -7.52
N THR A 146 -12.75 -25.58 -8.51
CA THR A 146 -13.38 -24.26 -8.67
C THR A 146 -14.22 -23.88 -7.45
N THR A 147 -13.86 -22.76 -6.85
CA THR A 147 -14.67 -22.05 -5.85
C THR A 147 -15.14 -20.72 -6.43
N THR A 148 -16.22 -20.16 -5.88
CA THR A 148 -16.71 -18.83 -6.24
C THR A 148 -15.66 -17.75 -6.01
N GLU A 149 -14.87 -17.89 -4.95
CA GLU A 149 -13.75 -17.00 -4.62
C GLU A 149 -12.64 -17.06 -5.68
N LEU A 150 -12.28 -18.26 -6.15
CA LEU A 150 -11.28 -18.43 -7.21
C LEU A 150 -11.72 -17.82 -8.54
N GLN A 151 -13.02 -17.95 -8.87
CA GLN A 151 -13.59 -17.30 -10.05
C GLN A 151 -13.58 -15.77 -9.93
N ALA A 152 -13.88 -15.24 -8.73
CA ALA A 152 -13.82 -13.81 -8.46
C ALA A 152 -12.38 -13.27 -8.59
N LEU A 153 -11.41 -13.98 -8.01
CA LEU A 153 -9.98 -13.64 -8.12
C LEU A 153 -9.53 -13.64 -9.58
N ARG A 154 -9.88 -14.68 -10.35
CA ARG A 154 -9.54 -14.74 -11.78
C ARG A 154 -10.09 -13.52 -12.53
N ARG A 155 -11.37 -13.21 -12.37
CA ARG A 155 -11.99 -12.04 -13.03
C ARG A 155 -11.36 -10.71 -12.59
N ALA A 156 -10.95 -10.59 -11.33
CA ALA A 156 -10.24 -9.41 -10.84
C ALA A 156 -8.89 -9.23 -11.54
N VAL A 157 -8.12 -10.31 -11.70
CA VAL A 157 -6.83 -10.30 -12.41
C VAL A 157 -7.02 -10.04 -13.91
N GLU A 158 -7.99 -10.70 -14.56
CA GLU A 158 -8.21 -10.58 -16.01
C GLU A 158 -8.68 -9.18 -16.44
N ARG A 159 -9.49 -8.50 -15.61
CA ARG A 159 -9.97 -7.15 -15.93
C ARG A 159 -8.86 -6.11 -15.97
N ASP A 160 -7.83 -6.28 -15.14
CA ASP A 160 -6.64 -5.42 -15.03
C ASP A 160 -6.89 -3.93 -15.39
N ARG A 161 -7.86 -3.28 -14.77
CA ARG A 161 -8.40 -2.02 -15.31
C ARG A 161 -7.41 -0.85 -15.35
N TYR A 162 -6.40 -0.90 -14.48
CA TYR A 162 -5.36 0.12 -14.38
C TYR A 162 -3.99 -0.34 -14.90
N GLY A 163 -3.89 -1.53 -15.52
CA GLY A 163 -2.63 -2.09 -15.99
C GLY A 163 -1.68 -2.57 -14.88
N LEU A 164 -2.16 -2.74 -13.65
CA LEU A 164 -1.36 -3.14 -12.49
C LEU A 164 -0.87 -4.59 -12.62
N MET A 165 -1.74 -5.50 -13.07
CA MET A 165 -1.41 -6.92 -13.26
C MET A 165 -0.43 -7.07 -14.43
N ALA A 166 -0.69 -6.38 -15.55
CA ALA A 166 0.20 -6.31 -16.69
C ALA A 166 1.61 -5.81 -16.29
N TYR A 167 1.68 -4.69 -15.57
CA TYR A 167 2.95 -4.15 -15.09
C TYR A 167 3.67 -5.12 -14.14
N ALA A 168 2.96 -5.72 -13.17
CA ALA A 168 3.54 -6.68 -12.24
C ALA A 168 4.16 -7.88 -12.97
N LEU A 169 3.47 -8.46 -13.95
CA LEU A 169 3.96 -9.57 -14.77
C LEU A 169 5.21 -9.18 -15.58
N MET A 170 5.24 -7.98 -16.17
CA MET A 170 6.39 -7.52 -16.93
C MET A 170 7.60 -7.19 -16.04
N ALA A 171 7.37 -6.51 -14.91
CA ALA A 171 8.42 -6.00 -14.05
C ALA A 171 9.02 -7.08 -13.15
N ARG A 172 8.22 -8.04 -12.67
CA ARG A 172 8.66 -9.09 -11.74
C ARG A 172 8.98 -10.41 -12.43
N ASP A 173 8.10 -10.84 -13.31
CA ASP A 173 8.17 -12.18 -13.91
C ASP A 173 8.80 -12.15 -15.31
N HIS A 174 9.24 -10.98 -15.76
CA HIS A 174 9.82 -10.74 -17.09
C HIS A 174 8.93 -11.26 -18.23
N CYS A 175 7.61 -11.21 -18.02
CA CYS A 175 6.65 -11.61 -19.03
C CYS A 175 6.64 -10.64 -20.21
N SER A 176 6.28 -11.16 -21.39
CA SER A 176 5.94 -10.37 -22.56
C SER A 176 4.53 -10.71 -23.03
N PRO A 177 3.91 -9.87 -23.89
CA PRO A 177 2.57 -10.13 -24.45
C PRO A 177 2.45 -11.47 -25.19
N THR A 178 3.57 -11.99 -25.69
CA THR A 178 3.61 -13.25 -26.47
C THR A 178 4.06 -14.45 -25.64
N ALA A 179 4.70 -14.22 -24.50
CA ALA A 179 5.29 -15.26 -23.67
C ALA A 179 5.16 -14.89 -22.20
N CYS A 180 4.19 -15.50 -21.53
CA CYS A 180 4.02 -15.41 -20.08
C CYS A 180 3.43 -16.71 -19.52
N PRO A 181 4.10 -17.38 -18.56
CA PRO A 181 3.60 -18.62 -17.96
C PRO A 181 2.31 -18.40 -17.17
N ALA A 182 2.13 -17.23 -16.57
CA ALA A 182 0.92 -16.88 -15.82
C ALA A 182 -0.35 -16.89 -16.70
N PHE A 183 -0.23 -16.74 -18.02
CA PHE A 183 -1.39 -16.80 -18.90
C PHE A 183 -2.10 -18.15 -18.93
N ARG A 184 -1.43 -19.23 -18.47
CA ARG A 184 -2.04 -20.55 -18.38
C ARG A 184 -3.05 -20.68 -17.24
N SER A 185 -3.00 -19.81 -16.22
CA SER A 185 -3.97 -19.79 -15.12
C SER A 185 -5.16 -18.86 -15.38
N LEU A 186 -5.11 -18.08 -16.47
CA LEU A 186 -6.16 -17.17 -16.93
C LEU A 186 -7.03 -17.83 -18.00
N GLY A 187 -8.31 -17.43 -18.04
CA GLY A 187 -9.26 -17.77 -19.10
C GLY A 187 -9.26 -16.75 -20.22
N ASP A 188 -9.14 -15.47 -19.90
CA ASP A 188 -8.98 -14.38 -20.88
C ASP A 188 -7.78 -13.49 -20.52
N ASN A 189 -6.82 -13.39 -21.44
CA ASN A 189 -5.61 -12.58 -21.28
C ASN A 189 -5.58 -11.36 -22.21
N HIS A 190 -6.63 -11.11 -23.01
CA HIS A 190 -6.63 -10.07 -24.03
C HIS A 190 -6.45 -8.68 -23.42
N GLN A 191 -7.15 -8.38 -22.32
CA GLN A 191 -7.03 -7.09 -21.64
C GLN A 191 -5.63 -6.87 -21.06
N ILE A 192 -5.05 -7.89 -20.41
CA ILE A 192 -3.70 -7.82 -19.86
C ILE A 192 -2.68 -7.59 -20.98
N ILE A 193 -2.82 -8.32 -22.10
CA ILE A 193 -1.97 -8.16 -23.29
C ILE A 193 -2.08 -6.73 -23.86
N SER A 194 -3.30 -6.19 -23.98
CA SER A 194 -3.51 -4.80 -24.40
C SER A 194 -2.79 -3.83 -23.46
N ASN A 195 -2.98 -3.98 -22.15
CA ASN A 195 -2.33 -3.13 -21.16
C ASN A 195 -0.79 -3.20 -21.20
N MET A 196 -0.24 -4.39 -21.45
CA MET A 196 1.21 -4.58 -21.62
C MET A 196 1.74 -3.83 -22.84
N ASN A 197 1.01 -3.87 -23.96
CA ASN A 197 1.38 -3.16 -25.19
C ASN A 197 1.26 -1.64 -25.01
N ASP A 198 0.16 -1.20 -24.42
CA ASP A 198 -0.18 0.22 -24.27
C ASP A 198 0.54 0.88 -23.08
N ARG A 199 1.23 0.09 -22.23
CA ARG A 199 1.94 0.59 -21.04
C ARG A 199 1.03 1.43 -20.13
N VAL A 200 -0.18 0.92 -19.90
CA VAL A 200 -1.27 1.67 -19.25
C VAL A 200 -0.87 2.16 -17.86
N TYR A 201 -0.25 1.30 -17.05
CA TYR A 201 0.20 1.67 -15.71
C TYR A 201 1.26 2.77 -15.78
N GLU A 202 2.29 2.60 -16.62
CA GLU A 202 3.40 3.54 -16.73
C GLU A 202 2.92 4.92 -17.24
N ASN A 203 2.01 4.93 -18.21
CA ASN A 203 1.39 6.15 -18.73
C ASN A 203 0.54 6.85 -17.67
N THR A 204 -0.19 6.08 -16.86
CA THR A 204 -1.01 6.62 -15.76
C THR A 204 -0.12 7.18 -14.66
N VAL A 205 0.91 6.45 -14.23
CA VAL A 205 1.91 6.93 -13.26
C VAL A 205 2.56 8.22 -13.75
N THR A 206 2.97 8.31 -15.02
CA THR A 206 3.59 9.51 -15.58
C THR A 206 2.67 10.74 -15.45
N ARG A 207 1.36 10.55 -15.63
CA ARG A 207 0.35 11.61 -15.47
C ARG A 207 0.21 12.07 -14.01
N TYR A 208 0.21 11.14 -13.06
CA TYR A 208 0.00 11.44 -11.64
C TYR A 208 1.28 11.84 -10.90
N ALA A 209 2.46 11.43 -11.37
CA ALA A 209 3.75 11.66 -10.72
C ALA A 209 4.05 13.15 -10.49
N ALA A 210 3.60 14.02 -11.39
CA ALA A 210 3.75 15.47 -11.23
C ALA A 210 3.01 16.01 -9.98
N ALA A 211 1.91 15.37 -9.57
CA ALA A 211 1.12 15.77 -8.41
C ALA A 211 1.64 15.21 -7.08
N TRP A 212 2.42 14.13 -7.09
CA TRP A 212 2.91 13.48 -5.86
C TRP A 212 3.83 14.35 -5.01
N ASN A 213 4.56 15.27 -5.64
CA ASN A 213 5.48 16.19 -4.97
C ASN A 213 4.91 17.61 -4.81
N ALA A 214 3.61 17.80 -5.07
CA ALA A 214 2.97 19.09 -4.81
C ALA A 214 2.93 19.34 -3.30
N PRO A 215 3.40 20.51 -2.80
CA PRO A 215 3.34 20.80 -1.37
C PRO A 215 1.89 20.71 -0.90
N ALA A 216 1.65 20.04 0.23
CA ALA A 216 0.32 19.94 0.82
C ALA A 216 -0.20 21.36 1.14
N GLY A 217 -1.06 21.89 0.27
CA GLY A 217 -1.49 23.29 0.26
C GLY A 217 -1.51 23.93 -1.12
N ALA A 218 -0.74 23.40 -2.08
CA ALA A 218 -0.91 23.69 -3.50
C ALA A 218 -2.01 22.79 -4.07
N SER A 219 -3.26 23.02 -3.62
CA SER A 219 -4.39 22.74 -4.50
C SER A 219 -4.10 23.43 -5.83
N PRO A 220 -4.35 22.81 -7.01
CA PRO A 220 -4.40 23.59 -8.23
C PRO A 220 -5.41 24.70 -7.95
N SER A 221 -4.94 25.94 -7.91
CA SER A 221 -5.80 27.09 -7.98
C SER A 221 -6.48 26.99 -9.32
N VAL A 222 -7.65 26.35 -9.33
CA VAL A 222 -8.68 26.66 -10.31
C VAL A 222 -8.70 28.18 -10.37
N PRO A 223 -8.47 28.80 -11.54
CA PRO A 223 -8.59 30.25 -11.64
C PRO A 223 -9.94 30.61 -11.04
N GLN A 224 -9.94 31.41 -9.97
CA GLN A 224 -11.14 31.84 -9.25
C GLN A 224 -12.08 32.71 -10.11
N GLY A 225 -11.91 32.71 -11.44
CA GLY A 225 -12.67 33.49 -12.41
C GLY A 225 -13.70 32.71 -13.24
N LEU A 226 -13.84 31.39 -13.10
CA LEU A 226 -14.77 30.61 -13.95
C LEU A 226 -15.86 29.83 -13.18
N VAL A 227 -15.90 29.91 -11.85
CA VAL A 227 -16.97 29.28 -11.03
C VAL A 227 -18.14 30.22 -10.69
N ALA A 228 -18.18 31.43 -11.24
CA ALA A 228 -19.25 32.40 -10.99
C ALA A 228 -20.54 32.16 -11.82
N ALA A 229 -20.68 31.03 -12.52
CA ALA A 229 -21.82 30.79 -13.42
C ALA A 229 -22.53 29.43 -13.24
N LEU A 230 -22.39 28.77 -12.10
CA LEU A 230 -23.20 27.59 -11.76
C LEU A 230 -23.99 27.89 -10.48
N PRO A 231 -25.33 27.84 -10.48
CA PRO A 231 -26.11 28.02 -9.27
C PRO A 231 -25.82 26.88 -8.30
N SER A 232 -25.34 27.23 -7.11
CA SER A 232 -25.21 26.32 -5.97
C SER A 232 -26.61 25.95 -5.46
N SER A 233 -27.18 24.85 -5.94
CA SER A 233 -28.31 24.21 -5.27
C SER A 233 -27.78 23.49 -4.02
N MET A 234 -27.59 24.25 -2.94
CA MET A 234 -27.44 23.68 -1.61
C MET A 234 -28.78 23.05 -1.20
N PRO A 235 -28.83 21.83 -0.65
CA PRO A 235 -30.00 21.38 0.06
C PRO A 235 -30.09 22.23 1.34
N THR A 236 -30.97 23.22 1.34
CA THR A 236 -31.33 23.92 2.57
C THR A 236 -31.95 22.91 3.52
N GLY A 237 -31.24 22.58 4.59
CA GLY A 237 -31.76 21.79 5.70
C GLY A 237 -32.97 22.50 6.31
N ARG A 238 -34.15 22.18 5.82
CA ARG A 238 -35.38 22.26 6.61
C ARG A 238 -35.49 20.92 7.34
N PRO A 239 -35.69 20.88 8.67
CA PRO A 239 -36.11 19.64 9.30
C PRO A 239 -37.46 19.28 8.68
N THR A 240 -37.49 18.28 7.80
CA THR A 240 -38.72 17.67 7.37
C THR A 240 -39.27 16.94 8.58
N ASN A 241 -40.48 17.33 9.04
CA ASN A 241 -41.31 16.49 9.90
C ASN A 241 -41.69 15.23 9.10
N ALA A 242 -40.72 14.33 8.91
CA ALA A 242 -40.98 12.98 8.52
C ALA A 242 -41.43 12.27 9.79
N GLU A 243 -42.75 12.26 10.00
CA GLU A 243 -43.40 11.34 10.93
C GLU A 243 -42.97 9.92 10.53
N PHE A 244 -41.95 9.39 11.19
CA PHE A 244 -41.68 7.97 11.16
C PHE A 244 -42.78 7.33 12.01
N PRO A 245 -43.69 6.50 11.45
CA PRO A 245 -44.62 5.77 12.29
C PRO A 245 -43.82 4.83 13.18
N SER A 246 -43.82 5.14 14.49
CA SER A 246 -43.26 4.31 15.54
C SER A 246 -43.78 2.88 15.42
N ALA A 247 -42.95 1.90 15.77
CA ALA A 247 -43.19 0.45 15.74
C ALA A 247 -44.27 -0.04 16.74
N ALA A 248 -45.42 0.62 16.80
CA ALA A 248 -46.54 0.34 17.69
C ALA A 248 -47.79 -0.21 16.97
N SER A 249 -47.66 -0.68 15.71
CA SER A 249 -48.77 -1.25 14.94
C SER A 249 -48.44 -2.57 14.24
N THR A 250 -47.60 -3.41 14.86
CA THR A 250 -47.57 -4.84 14.54
C THR A 250 -48.52 -5.58 15.49
N PRO A 251 -49.69 -6.06 15.04
CA PRO A 251 -50.50 -6.98 15.84
C PRO A 251 -49.74 -8.31 16.01
N PRO A 252 -49.91 -8.98 17.17
CA PRO A 252 -49.27 -10.28 17.41
C PRO A 252 -49.83 -11.33 16.45
N VAL A 253 -48.94 -12.13 15.87
CA VAL A 253 -49.24 -13.42 15.22
C VAL A 253 -48.63 -14.52 16.05
#